data_AF-A0A3P6PXP3-F1
#
_entry.id   AF-A0A3P6PXP3-F1
#
_cell.length_a   1.000
_cell.length_b   1.000
_cell.length_c   1.000
_cell.angle_alpha   90.00
_cell.angle_beta   90.00
_cell.angle_gamma   90.00
#
_symmetry.space_group_name_H-M   'P 1'
#
loop_
_entity.id
_entity.type
_entity.pdbx_description
1 polymer ?
#
loop_
_entity_poly.entity_id
_entity_poly.type
_entity_poly.pdbx_seq_one_letter_code
_entity_poly.pdbx_strand_id
1 'polypeptide(L)'
;MFHEVLRDFIDVPINSLEQLKSWTPPLHADETIYQSTFYRGLDLPKVMFCHDMAGGYLEFDRTIKPTAEFPSFRYVHWHLIDVFVYFSHQNITIPPIGWINVAHRYRLVFIIGATLSVIINIGNHAAMTIATAGLFEGWLINMEIEFPKVYLIVFSTISHISYILSPIVLSYTLAVN
;
A
#
# COMPACT_ATOMS: atom_id res chain seq x y z
N MET A 1 19.28 -1.16 32.41
CA MET A 1 19.12 -0.16 31.33
C MET A 1 19.06 -0.95 30.04
N PHE A 2 17.86 -1.40 29.65
CA PHE A 2 17.65 -2.05 28.37
C PHE A 2 17.29 -0.94 27.39
N HIS A 3 18.20 -0.58 26.50
CA HIS A 3 17.83 0.14 25.29
C HIS A 3 17.07 -0.85 24.42
N GLU A 4 15.74 -0.79 24.45
CA GLU A 4 14.95 -1.28 23.33
C GLU A 4 15.44 -0.49 22.11
N VAL A 5 16.17 -1.17 21.25
CA VAL A 5 16.39 -0.70 19.88
C VAL A 5 15.00 -0.61 19.29
N LEU A 6 14.47 0.62 19.26
CA LEU A 6 13.32 0.97 18.45
C LEU A 6 13.62 0.41 17.08
N ARG A 7 12.93 -0.68 16.71
CA ARG A 7 13.15 -1.30 15.42
C ARG A 7 12.73 -0.26 14.41
N ASP A 8 13.70 0.31 13.71
CA ASP A 8 13.46 1.14 12.54
C ASP A 8 12.39 0.44 11.70
N PHE A 9 11.36 1.19 11.28
CA PHE A 9 10.31 0.64 10.42
C PHE A 9 10.99 0.16 9.14
N ILE A 10 11.18 -1.16 9.02
CA ILE A 10 11.67 -1.83 7.82
C ILE A 10 10.46 -2.46 7.15
N ASP A 11 10.28 -2.23 5.85
CA ASP A 11 9.32 -2.97 5.04
C ASP A 11 9.67 -4.47 5.06
N VAL A 12 8.93 -5.24 5.83
CA VAL A 12 9.04 -6.70 5.77
C VAL A 12 7.91 -7.19 4.88
N PRO A 13 8.21 -7.76 3.70
CA PRO A 13 7.19 -8.40 2.88
C PRO A 13 6.43 -9.45 3.69
N ILE A 14 5.10 -9.36 3.65
CA ILE A 14 4.22 -10.30 4.31
C ILE A 14 3.85 -11.36 3.28
N ASN A 15 4.47 -12.52 3.41
CA ASN A 15 4.42 -13.57 2.39
C ASN A 15 3.39 -14.65 2.71
N SER A 16 2.84 -14.67 3.92
CA SER A 16 1.80 -15.62 4.31
C SER A 16 0.65 -14.96 5.06
N LEU A 17 -0.52 -15.62 5.01
CA LEU A 17 -1.70 -15.20 5.76
C LEU A 17 -1.45 -15.16 7.28
N GLU A 18 -0.65 -16.09 7.79
CA GLU A 18 -0.30 -16.16 9.22
C GLU A 18 0.61 -15.00 9.64
N GLN A 19 1.57 -14.61 8.78
CA GLN A 19 2.37 -13.40 9.01
C GLN A 19 1.49 -12.15 9.01
N LEU A 20 0.48 -12.08 8.14
CA LEU A 20 -0.43 -10.94 8.10
C LEU A 20 -1.35 -10.89 9.33
N LYS A 21 -1.88 -12.02 9.78
CA LYS A 21 -2.73 -12.10 10.99
C LYS A 21 -1.97 -11.71 12.26
N SER A 22 -0.67 -11.99 12.30
CA SER A 22 0.21 -11.63 13.42
C SER A 22 0.90 -10.28 13.24
N TRP A 23 0.66 -9.60 12.10
CA TRP A 23 1.22 -8.29 11.85
C TRP A 23 0.62 -7.27 12.83
N THR A 24 1.50 -6.46 13.40
CA THR A 24 1.13 -5.33 14.24
C THR A 24 1.82 -4.09 13.70
N PRO A 25 1.16 -2.93 13.74
CA PRO A 25 1.81 -1.69 13.35
C PRO A 25 3.01 -1.47 14.30
N PRO A 26 4.20 -1.15 13.77
CA PRO A 26 5.35 -0.87 14.62
C PRO A 26 5.06 0.31 15.56
N LEU A 27 5.62 0.24 16.77
CA LEU A 27 5.49 1.30 17.77
C LEU A 27 6.19 2.57 17.26
N HIS A 28 5.43 3.65 17.16
CA HIS A 28 5.92 4.92 16.66
C HIS A 28 6.64 5.65 17.80
N ALA A 29 7.96 5.56 17.85
CA ALA A 29 8.72 6.45 18.70
C ALA A 29 9.08 7.71 17.90
N ASP A 30 8.61 8.85 18.40
CA ASP A 30 9.06 10.22 18.08
C ASP A 30 8.80 10.83 16.69
N GLU A 31 8.23 10.13 15.70
CA GLU A 31 7.91 10.77 14.41
C GLU A 31 6.53 11.45 14.36
N THR A 32 6.50 12.68 13.81
CA THR A 32 5.24 13.38 13.53
C THR A 32 4.55 12.74 12.34
N ILE A 33 3.40 12.11 12.58
CA ILE A 33 2.54 11.54 11.55
C ILE A 33 1.64 12.65 11.00
N TYR A 34 1.68 12.89 9.68
CA TYR A 34 0.70 13.77 9.04
C TYR A 34 -0.66 13.07 9.02
N GLN A 35 -1.72 13.77 9.42
CA GLN A 35 -3.08 13.22 9.31
C GLN A 35 -3.49 13.10 7.84
N SER A 36 -4.15 11.98 7.52
CA SER A 36 -4.81 11.82 6.24
C SER A 36 -5.84 12.92 6.05
N THR A 37 -5.56 13.83 5.12
CA THR A 37 -6.47 14.92 4.73
C THR A 37 -6.63 14.88 3.23
N PHE A 38 -7.43 13.93 2.74
CA PHE A 38 -7.66 13.78 1.31
C PHE A 38 -8.36 15.02 0.75
N TYR A 39 -7.76 15.64 -0.27
CA TYR A 39 -8.49 16.59 -1.11
C TYR A 39 -9.35 15.81 -2.10
N ARG A 40 -10.68 15.87 -1.93
CA ARG A 40 -11.58 15.64 -3.07
C ARG A 40 -11.35 16.78 -4.04
N GLY A 41 -10.42 16.60 -4.97
CA GLY A 41 -10.18 17.51 -6.08
C GLY A 41 -11.45 17.75 -6.88
N LEU A 42 -11.44 18.81 -7.69
CA LEU A 42 -12.46 19.10 -8.71
C LEU A 42 -12.72 17.84 -9.57
N ASP A 43 -13.89 17.73 -10.22
CA ASP A 43 -14.26 16.63 -11.15
C ASP A 43 -13.40 16.65 -12.44
N LEU A 44 -12.09 16.56 -12.29
CA LEU A 44 -11.08 16.52 -13.32
C LEU A 44 -10.48 15.10 -13.41
N PRO A 45 -9.85 14.75 -14.55
CA PRO A 45 -9.07 13.52 -14.65
C PRO A 45 -8.02 13.44 -13.54
N LYS A 46 -7.95 12.30 -12.87
CA LYS A 46 -7.01 12.03 -11.78
C LYS A 46 -5.78 11.27 -12.28
N VAL A 47 -4.63 11.56 -11.70
CA VAL A 47 -3.36 10.90 -12.02
C VAL A 47 -2.99 9.94 -10.89
N MET A 48 -2.78 8.67 -11.25
CA MET A 48 -2.25 7.65 -10.36
C MET A 48 -0.78 7.41 -10.67
N PHE A 49 0.05 7.42 -9.63
CA PHE A 49 1.45 7.03 -9.71
C PHE A 49 1.64 5.70 -9.01
N CYS A 50 2.09 4.69 -9.75
CA CYS A 50 2.40 3.37 -9.22
C CYS A 50 3.90 3.23 -9.04
N HIS A 51 4.35 3.18 -7.78
CA HIS A 51 5.73 2.85 -7.47
C HIS A 51 5.88 1.33 -7.51
N ASP A 52 6.16 0.84 -8.71
CA ASP A 52 6.35 -0.57 -9.02
C ASP A 52 7.84 -0.90 -9.08
N MET A 53 8.37 -1.55 -8.04
CA MET A 53 9.77 -1.96 -7.96
C MET A 53 9.88 -3.49 -8.14
N ALA A 54 10.20 -3.90 -9.37
CA ALA A 54 10.58 -5.27 -9.68
C ALA A 54 11.87 -5.66 -8.94
N GLY A 55 11.84 -6.78 -8.21
CA GLY A 55 12.94 -7.20 -7.32
C GLY A 55 12.86 -6.66 -5.89
N GLY A 56 11.87 -5.82 -5.59
CA GLY A 56 11.62 -5.25 -4.26
C GLY A 56 12.32 -3.91 -4.02
N TYR A 57 11.95 -3.26 -2.92
CA TYR A 57 12.49 -1.95 -2.52
C TYR A 57 13.96 -2.03 -2.14
N LEU A 58 14.75 -1.01 -2.50
CA LEU A 58 16.18 -0.93 -2.15
C LEU A 58 16.32 -0.57 -0.67
N GLU A 59 17.43 -0.92 -0.02
CA GLU A 59 17.65 -0.76 1.43
C GLU A 59 17.21 0.61 1.99
N PHE A 60 17.41 1.69 1.25
CA PHE A 60 16.99 3.01 1.69
C PHE A 60 15.50 3.30 1.50
N ASP A 61 14.86 2.75 0.47
CA ASP A 61 13.41 2.85 0.25
C ASP A 61 12.63 2.13 1.37
N ARG A 62 13.33 1.24 2.11
CA ARG A 62 12.86 0.46 3.26
C ARG A 62 12.96 1.19 4.59
N THR A 63 13.64 2.33 4.64
CA THR A 63 13.98 2.99 5.91
C THR A 63 13.29 4.34 6.03
N ILE A 64 13.21 4.84 7.27
CA ILE A 64 12.68 6.18 7.58
C ILE A 64 13.66 7.31 7.20
N LYS A 65 14.94 6.97 6.97
CA LYS A 65 16.00 7.96 6.79
C LYS A 65 16.10 8.36 5.31
N PRO A 66 16.02 9.66 4.98
CA PRO A 66 16.27 10.10 3.61
C PRO A 66 17.71 9.76 3.21
N THR A 67 17.91 9.33 1.96
CA THR A 67 19.24 9.03 1.42
C THR A 67 19.59 9.92 0.22
N ALA A 68 20.84 10.37 0.18
CA ALA A 68 21.44 10.96 -1.01
C ALA A 68 22.14 9.89 -1.89
N GLU A 69 22.21 8.64 -1.42
CA GLU A 69 22.91 7.57 -2.13
C GLU A 69 22.12 7.10 -3.36
N PHE A 70 22.85 6.56 -4.33
CA PHE A 70 22.29 6.00 -5.57
C PHE A 70 22.76 4.54 -5.69
N PRO A 71 21.89 3.62 -6.17
CA PRO A 71 20.51 3.83 -6.61
C PRO A 71 19.54 3.96 -5.42
N SER A 72 18.66 4.96 -5.47
CA SER A 72 17.48 5.09 -4.59
C SER A 72 16.36 5.74 -5.38
N PHE A 73 15.12 5.36 -5.08
CA PHE A 73 13.99 5.89 -5.80
C PHE A 73 13.75 7.36 -5.42
N ARG A 74 13.48 8.21 -6.41
CA ARG A 74 13.22 9.63 -6.22
C ARG A 74 12.07 10.08 -7.12
N TYR A 75 11.07 10.66 -6.49
CA TYR A 75 10.00 11.39 -7.18
C TYR A 75 9.85 12.75 -6.52
N VAL A 76 9.64 13.80 -7.33
CA VAL A 76 9.64 15.20 -6.88
C VAL A 76 8.33 15.94 -7.18
N HIS A 77 7.51 15.40 -8.10
CA HIS A 77 6.27 16.03 -8.55
C HIS A 77 5.04 15.46 -7.85
N TRP A 78 5.12 15.24 -6.53
CA TRP A 78 4.03 14.70 -5.70
C TRP A 78 2.74 15.53 -5.79
N HIS A 79 2.83 16.83 -6.05
CA HIS A 79 1.69 17.73 -6.21
C HIS A 79 0.94 17.56 -7.54
N LEU A 80 1.45 16.77 -8.49
CA LEU A 80 0.81 16.51 -9.79
C LEU A 80 0.03 15.19 -9.83
N ILE A 81 -0.05 14.47 -8.71
CA ILE A 81 -0.71 13.17 -8.63
C ILE A 81 -1.83 13.22 -7.59
N ASP A 82 -2.81 12.33 -7.75
CA ASP A 82 -3.95 12.20 -6.85
C ASP A 82 -3.86 10.92 -6.01
N VAL A 83 -3.32 9.86 -6.62
CA VAL A 83 -3.20 8.53 -6.02
C VAL A 83 -1.75 8.08 -6.07
N PHE A 84 -1.21 7.69 -4.93
CA PHE A 84 0.10 7.07 -4.82
C PHE A 84 -0.08 5.60 -4.45
N VAL A 85 0.42 4.70 -5.30
CA VAL A 85 0.44 3.26 -5.04
C VAL A 85 1.84 2.84 -4.60
N TYR A 86 1.95 2.22 -3.43
CA TYR A 86 3.13 1.48 -3.02
C TYR A 86 2.96 0.01 -3.43
N PHE A 87 3.58 -0.37 -4.53
CA PHE A 87 3.38 -1.69 -5.12
C PHE A 87 4.63 -2.55 -4.99
N SER A 88 4.46 -3.81 -4.61
CA SER A 88 5.53 -4.80 -4.64
C SER A 88 5.05 -6.06 -5.35
N HIS A 89 5.99 -6.82 -5.89
CA HIS A 89 5.72 -8.13 -6.47
C HIS A 89 5.62 -9.25 -5.40
N GLN A 90 5.40 -8.88 -4.14
CA GLN A 90 5.17 -9.81 -3.03
C GLN A 90 3.68 -9.85 -2.71
N ASN A 91 3.26 -10.78 -1.84
CA ASN A 91 1.84 -10.93 -1.50
C ASN A 91 1.23 -9.65 -0.90
N ILE A 92 1.92 -9.05 0.07
CA ILE A 92 1.69 -7.71 0.63
C ILE A 92 3.05 -7.11 1.01
N THR A 93 3.23 -5.79 0.85
CA THR A 93 4.36 -5.07 1.47
C THR A 93 3.85 -3.76 2.04
N ILE A 94 3.94 -3.63 3.36
CA ILE A 94 3.50 -2.42 4.06
C ILE A 94 4.65 -1.39 4.03
N PRO A 95 4.40 -0.17 3.54
CA PRO A 95 5.41 0.85 3.30
C PRO A 95 5.95 1.45 4.58
N PRO A 96 7.22 1.89 4.59
CA PRO A 96 7.79 2.74 5.62
C PRO A 96 7.01 4.02 5.88
N ILE A 97 7.04 4.48 7.13
CA ILE A 97 6.38 5.72 7.55
C ILE A 97 6.83 6.94 6.73
N GLY A 98 8.05 6.91 6.17
CA GLY A 98 8.51 7.92 5.22
C GLY A 98 7.57 8.08 4.00
N TRP A 99 7.13 6.97 3.40
CA TRP A 99 6.21 7.00 2.25
C TRP A 99 4.79 7.41 2.65
N ILE A 100 4.31 6.94 3.79
CA ILE A 100 3.02 7.36 4.39
C ILE A 100 3.03 8.88 4.58
N ASN A 101 4.09 9.41 5.21
CA ASN A 101 4.23 10.83 5.48
C ASN A 101 4.34 11.66 4.20
N VAL A 102 5.02 11.17 3.16
CA VAL A 102 5.03 11.81 1.85
C VAL A 102 3.61 11.90 1.29
N ALA A 103 2.86 10.80 1.28
CA ALA A 103 1.50 10.77 0.75
C ALA A 103 0.57 11.73 1.50
N HIS A 104 0.55 11.66 2.83
CA HIS A 104 -0.30 12.50 3.66
C HIS A 104 0.09 13.99 3.59
N ARG A 105 1.40 14.31 3.53
CA ARG A 105 1.90 15.69 3.36
C ARG A 105 1.37 16.32 2.08
N TYR A 106 1.35 15.56 0.99
CA TYR A 106 0.85 16.02 -0.30
C TYR A 106 -0.66 15.75 -0.50
N ARG A 107 -1.35 15.23 0.52
CA ARG A 107 -2.80 14.99 0.54
C ARG A 107 -3.27 14.01 -0.54
N LEU A 108 -2.41 13.03 -0.84
CA LEU A 108 -2.65 11.97 -1.81
C LEU A 108 -3.53 10.88 -1.21
N VAL A 109 -4.28 10.16 -2.05
CA VAL A 109 -4.79 8.83 -1.66
C VAL A 109 -3.62 7.87 -1.70
N PHE A 110 -3.26 7.29 -0.56
CA PHE A 110 -2.19 6.30 -0.46
C PHE A 110 -2.78 4.89 -0.44
N ILE A 111 -2.42 4.07 -1.42
CA ILE A 111 -2.89 2.68 -1.51
C ILE A 111 -1.72 1.72 -1.67
N ILE A 112 -1.90 0.47 -1.26
CA ILE A 112 -0.86 -0.57 -1.30
C ILE A 112 -1.27 -1.70 -2.24
N GLY A 113 -0.29 -2.26 -2.96
CA GLY A 113 -0.47 -3.47 -3.76
C GLY A 113 -0.70 -4.73 -2.93
N ALA A 114 -1.70 -5.52 -3.28
CA ALA A 114 -1.90 -6.86 -2.76
C ALA A 114 -2.41 -7.81 -3.84
N THR A 115 -2.03 -9.09 -3.76
CA THR A 115 -2.58 -10.10 -4.66
C THR A 115 -4.05 -10.40 -4.33
N LEU A 116 -4.84 -10.74 -5.36
CA LEU A 116 -6.25 -11.08 -5.15
C LEU A 116 -6.45 -12.22 -4.15
N SER A 117 -5.56 -13.22 -4.16
CA SER A 117 -5.61 -14.35 -3.25
C SER A 117 -5.55 -13.90 -1.79
N VAL A 118 -4.68 -12.94 -1.46
CA VAL A 118 -4.56 -12.43 -0.09
C VAL A 118 -5.83 -11.70 0.32
N ILE A 119 -6.34 -10.77 -0.51
CA ILE A 119 -7.55 -9.99 -0.20
C ILE A 119 -8.75 -10.90 0.06
N ILE A 120 -8.92 -11.95 -0.74
CA ILE A 120 -9.99 -12.95 -0.53
C ILE A 120 -9.81 -13.70 0.80
N ASN A 121 -8.59 -14.14 1.11
CA ASN A 121 -8.34 -14.96 2.30
C ASN A 121 -8.46 -14.17 3.61
N ILE A 122 -8.07 -12.90 3.62
CA ILE A 122 -8.10 -12.06 4.84
C ILE A 122 -9.51 -11.55 5.11
N GLY A 123 -10.28 -11.36 4.04
CA GLY A 123 -11.61 -10.77 4.13
C GLY A 123 -11.59 -9.29 4.51
N ASN A 124 -12.77 -8.68 4.41
CA ASN A 124 -12.85 -7.22 4.36
C ASN A 124 -12.53 -6.52 5.67
N HIS A 125 -12.98 -7.09 6.80
CA HIS A 125 -12.73 -6.52 8.12
C HIS A 125 -11.23 -6.47 8.43
N ALA A 126 -10.50 -7.53 8.11
CA ALA A 126 -9.05 -7.58 8.30
C ALA A 126 -8.34 -6.59 7.37
N ALA A 127 -8.72 -6.54 6.09
CA ALA A 127 -8.15 -5.58 5.13
C ALA A 127 -8.32 -4.12 5.60
N MET A 128 -9.47 -3.78 6.19
CA MET A 128 -9.75 -2.46 6.74
C MET A 128 -8.97 -2.18 8.03
N THR A 129 -8.85 -3.18 8.91
CA THR A 129 -8.06 -3.06 10.14
C THR A 129 -6.58 -2.83 9.81
N ILE A 130 -6.05 -3.55 8.82
CA ILE A 130 -4.67 -3.40 8.36
C ILE A 130 -4.47 -2.03 7.71
N ALA A 131 -5.38 -1.58 6.85
CA ALA A 131 -5.33 -0.24 6.25
C ALA A 131 -5.32 0.88 7.31
N THR A 132 -6.20 0.77 8.29
CA THR A 132 -6.28 1.73 9.41
C THR A 132 -5.00 1.72 10.25
N ALA A 133 -4.53 0.53 10.63
CA ALA A 133 -3.33 0.38 11.46
C ALA A 133 -2.04 0.77 10.71
N GLY A 134 -1.99 0.52 9.40
CA GLY A 134 -0.88 0.87 8.52
C GLY A 134 -0.95 2.29 7.97
N LEU A 135 -1.98 3.07 8.33
CA LEU A 135 -2.16 4.47 7.95
C LEU A 135 -2.17 4.69 6.42
N PHE A 136 -2.91 3.86 5.69
CA PHE A 136 -3.13 4.01 4.25
C PHE A 136 -4.61 3.89 3.90
N GLU A 137 -5.04 4.52 2.80
CA GLU A 137 -6.45 4.66 2.42
C GLU A 137 -7.00 3.51 1.58
N GLY A 138 -6.17 2.58 1.12
CA GLY A 138 -6.71 1.45 0.37
C GLY A 138 -5.76 0.45 -0.27
N TRP A 139 -6.33 -0.35 -1.17
CA TRP A 139 -5.66 -1.48 -1.80
C TRP A 139 -5.72 -1.40 -3.33
N LEU A 140 -4.59 -1.55 -4.01
CA LEU A 140 -4.53 -1.92 -5.41
C LEU A 140 -4.53 -3.45 -5.48
N ILE A 141 -5.56 -4.05 -6.07
CA ILE A 141 -5.66 -5.51 -6.21
C ILE A 141 -4.98 -5.93 -7.50
N ASN A 142 -3.87 -6.65 -7.36
CA ASN A 142 -3.19 -7.30 -8.46
C ASN A 142 -3.87 -8.62 -8.81
N MET A 143 -4.38 -8.72 -10.04
CA MET A 143 -5.08 -9.89 -10.56
C MET A 143 -4.24 -10.56 -11.64
N GLU A 144 -3.13 -11.18 -11.25
CA GLU A 144 -2.31 -12.04 -12.11
C GLU A 144 -2.97 -13.43 -12.25
N ILE A 145 -4.12 -13.47 -12.91
CA ILE A 145 -4.86 -14.71 -13.16
C ILE A 145 -4.99 -14.90 -14.67
N GLU A 146 -4.66 -16.11 -15.15
CA GLU A 146 -4.80 -16.46 -16.55
C GLU A 146 -6.28 -16.54 -16.99
N PHE A 147 -6.56 -16.12 -18.23
CA PHE A 147 -7.84 -16.35 -18.87
C PHE A 147 -8.10 -17.85 -19.06
N PRO A 148 -9.35 -18.35 -18.93
CA PRO A 148 -10.61 -17.62 -18.73
C PRO A 148 -11.04 -17.49 -17.25
N LYS A 149 -10.21 -17.90 -16.29
CA LYS A 149 -10.54 -17.90 -14.85
C LYS A 149 -10.88 -16.51 -14.31
N VAL A 150 -10.31 -15.46 -14.93
CA VAL A 150 -10.63 -14.04 -14.69
C VAL A 150 -12.14 -13.78 -14.78
N TYR A 151 -12.81 -14.19 -15.86
CA TYR A 151 -14.24 -13.87 -16.08
C TYR A 151 -15.17 -14.46 -15.01
N LEU A 152 -14.83 -15.62 -14.47
CA LEU A 152 -15.66 -16.31 -13.46
C LEU A 152 -15.57 -15.64 -12.08
N ILE A 153 -14.45 -14.99 -11.77
CA ILE A 153 -14.21 -14.32 -10.48
C ILE A 153 -14.69 -12.85 -10.55
N VAL A 154 -14.55 -12.21 -11.71
CA VAL A 154 -14.66 -10.76 -11.87
C VAL A 154 -16.03 -10.18 -11.53
N PHE A 155 -17.18 -10.78 -11.88
CA PHE A 155 -18.45 -10.05 -11.71
C PHE A 155 -19.06 -10.14 -10.29
N SER A 156 -19.06 -11.30 -9.64
CA SER A 156 -19.68 -11.46 -8.31
C SER A 156 -18.73 -11.06 -7.19
N THR A 157 -17.43 -11.35 -7.33
CA THR A 157 -16.43 -11.09 -6.30
C THR A 157 -16.01 -9.62 -6.29
N ILE A 158 -15.82 -8.97 -7.44
CA ILE A 158 -15.44 -7.55 -7.49
C ILE A 158 -16.59 -6.66 -6.99
N SER A 159 -17.82 -6.94 -7.41
CA SER A 159 -18.99 -6.20 -6.91
C SER A 159 -19.13 -6.31 -5.39
N HIS A 160 -18.90 -7.50 -4.81
CA HIS A 160 -18.88 -7.69 -3.37
C HIS A 160 -17.68 -7.01 -2.68
N ILE A 161 -16.47 -7.14 -3.22
CA ILE A 161 -15.27 -6.51 -2.64
C ILE A 161 -15.43 -4.99 -2.62
N SER A 162 -15.88 -4.38 -3.72
CA SER A 162 -16.15 -2.93 -3.82
C SER A 162 -17.25 -2.46 -2.88
N TYR A 163 -18.30 -3.26 -2.70
CA TYR A 163 -19.41 -2.93 -1.81
C TYR A 163 -19.02 -3.04 -0.32
N ILE A 164 -18.18 -4.02 0.04
CA ILE A 164 -17.88 -4.32 1.45
C ILE A 164 -16.67 -3.52 1.98
N LEU A 165 -15.75 -3.06 1.12
CA LEU A 165 -14.55 -2.32 1.55
C LEU A 165 -14.69 -0.80 1.58
N SER A 166 -15.82 -0.22 1.19
CA SER A 166 -16.05 1.23 1.30
C SER A 166 -15.81 1.72 2.75
N PRO A 167 -14.86 2.64 3.00
CA PRO A 167 -14.40 3.72 2.12
C PRO A 167 -13.06 3.51 1.39
N ILE A 168 -12.50 2.30 1.39
CA ILE A 168 -11.21 2.00 0.77
C ILE A 168 -11.26 2.19 -0.74
N VAL A 169 -10.33 2.98 -1.28
CA VAL A 169 -10.14 3.12 -2.72
C VAL A 169 -9.54 1.82 -3.24
N LEU A 170 -10.31 1.13 -4.09
CA LEU A 170 -9.87 -0.04 -4.82
C LEU A 170 -9.51 0.35 -6.24
N SER A 171 -8.32 -0.04 -6.67
CA SER A 171 -7.93 0.01 -8.08
C SER A 171 -7.55 -1.40 -8.51
N TYR A 172 -7.72 -1.70 -9.80
CA TYR A 172 -7.48 -3.02 -10.35
C TYR A 172 -6.44 -2.92 -11.45
N THR A 173 -5.42 -3.76 -11.38
CA THR A 173 -4.48 -3.94 -12.50
C THR A 173 -4.60 -5.37 -12.99
N LEU A 174 -4.87 -5.52 -14.29
CA LEU A 174 -4.74 -6.78 -15.02
C LEU A 174 -3.34 -6.77 -15.64
N ALA A 175 -2.39 -7.44 -14.99
CA ALA A 175 -1.13 -7.81 -15.63
C ALA A 175 -1.29 -9.24 -16.14
N VAL A 176 -1.38 -9.39 -17.47
CA VAL A 176 -1.34 -10.69 -18.14
C VAL A 176 0.10 -10.90 -18.55
N ASN A 177 0.77 -11.90 -17.98
CA ASN A 177 2.06 -12.39 -18.51
C ASN A 177 1.80 -13.30 -19.70
#